data_AF-A0A4Y6RKE5-F1
#
_entry.id   AF-A0A4Y6RKE5-F1
#
_cell.length_a   1.000
_cell.length_b   1.000
_cell.length_c   1.000
_cell.angle_alpha   90.00
_cell.angle_beta   90.00
_cell.angle_gamma   90.00
#
_symmetry.space_group_name_H-M   'P 1'
#
loop_
_entity.id
_entity.type
_entity.pdbx_description
1 polymer ?
#
loop_
_entity_poly.entity_id
_entity_poly.type
_entity_poly.pdbx_seq_one_letter_code
_entity_poly.pdbx_strand_id
1 'polypeptide(L)'
;MAPDRRGTLNLAAAMLAAGLLLGSAAQAQGDSALPPVQKSGAVEYLSGGIGLDESTAIKSASRHWPLSLVFSVQAAGKAEFASDVKLEIRDAKGAPVLETTASGPFLLAKLPPGSYSLHATLAGKLLERKVQVKAGSSARVELVWPAGTNQGRP
;
A
#
# COMPACT_ATOMS: atom_id res chain seq x y z
N MET A 1 20.82 -66.35 36.59
CA MET A 1 20.18 -65.86 37.83
C MET A 1 18.75 -65.45 37.48
N ALA A 2 17.79 -66.34 37.71
CA ALA A 2 16.36 -65.99 37.80
C ALA A 2 16.13 -65.29 39.18
N PRO A 3 14.95 -64.71 39.54
CA PRO A 3 13.63 -65.05 39.01
C PRO A 3 12.57 -63.88 38.99
N ASP A 4 11.50 -64.02 38.19
CA ASP A 4 10.09 -64.24 38.61
C ASP A 4 9.23 -63.00 38.96
N ARG A 5 8.14 -62.80 38.20
CA ARG A 5 6.71 -62.95 38.60
C ARG A 5 5.79 -62.00 37.81
N ARG A 6 4.87 -62.55 37.00
CA ARG A 6 3.45 -62.87 37.27
C ARG A 6 2.50 -61.66 37.15
N GLY A 7 1.38 -61.87 36.46
CA GLY A 7 0.17 -61.04 36.55
C GLY A 7 -0.42 -60.74 35.16
N THR A 8 -1.22 -61.65 34.58
CA THR A 8 -2.70 -61.66 34.58
C THR A 8 -3.36 -60.72 33.55
N LEU A 9 -4.19 -61.35 32.71
CA LEU A 9 -4.98 -60.81 31.61
C LEU A 9 -6.02 -59.75 32.02
N ASN A 10 -6.22 -58.81 31.07
CA ASN A 10 -7.45 -58.14 30.62
C ASN A 10 -8.40 -57.50 31.64
N LEU A 11 -8.73 -56.21 31.44
CA LEU A 11 -10.09 -55.74 31.13
C LEU A 11 -10.14 -54.23 30.81
N ALA A 12 -10.67 -53.95 29.61
CA ALA A 12 -11.61 -52.87 29.25
C ALA A 12 -11.17 -51.38 29.11
N ALA A 13 -11.43 -50.91 27.89
CA ALA A 13 -12.13 -49.67 27.50
C ALA A 13 -11.37 -48.34 27.37
N ALA A 14 -11.16 -48.00 26.08
CA ALA A 14 -11.52 -46.74 25.41
C ALA A 14 -11.09 -45.39 26.04
N MET A 15 -10.26 -44.65 25.28
CA MET A 15 -10.53 -43.25 24.90
C MET A 15 -9.56 -42.83 23.78
N LEU A 16 -10.14 -42.32 22.69
CA LEU A 16 -9.43 -41.71 21.56
C LEU A 16 -8.72 -40.43 21.98
N ALA A 17 -7.49 -40.22 21.51
CA ALA A 17 -6.97 -38.88 21.24
C ALA A 17 -5.91 -38.93 20.15
N ALA A 18 -6.32 -38.57 18.94
CA ALA A 18 -5.44 -38.28 17.81
C ALA A 18 -4.85 -36.87 18.00
N GLY A 19 -3.52 -36.76 18.08
CA GLY A 19 -2.82 -35.47 18.04
C GLY A 19 -2.31 -35.22 16.62
N LEU A 20 -3.11 -34.51 15.83
CA LEU A 20 -2.83 -34.14 14.44
C LEU A 20 -1.63 -33.21 14.30
N LEU A 21 -0.80 -33.51 13.30
CA LEU A 21 0.11 -32.58 12.61
C LEU A 21 -0.71 -31.50 11.88
N LEU A 22 -0.57 -30.23 12.26
CA LEU A 22 -1.07 -29.06 11.51
C LEU A 22 -0.11 -27.90 11.85
N GLY A 23 0.54 -27.17 10.95
CA GLY A 23 0.44 -27.01 9.51
C GLY A 23 0.98 -25.60 9.25
N SER A 24 2.10 -25.45 8.53
CA SER A 24 2.59 -24.13 8.13
C SER A 24 1.59 -23.54 7.14
N ALA A 25 0.77 -22.60 7.59
CA ALA A 25 -0.06 -21.80 6.70
C ALA A 25 0.86 -20.87 5.89
N ALA A 26 1.36 -21.38 4.76
CA ALA A 26 1.76 -20.51 3.66
C ALA A 26 0.48 -19.81 3.20
N GLN A 27 0.28 -18.58 3.66
CA GLN A 27 -0.81 -17.74 3.16
C GLN A 27 -0.58 -17.56 1.66
N ALA A 28 -1.43 -18.20 0.86
CA ALA A 28 -1.56 -17.89 -0.55
C ALA A 28 -2.01 -16.43 -0.65
N GLN A 29 -1.06 -15.52 -0.89
CA GLN A 29 -1.38 -14.20 -1.39
C GLN A 29 -1.96 -14.41 -2.79
N GLY A 30 -3.28 -14.37 -2.90
CA GLY A 30 -3.93 -14.31 -4.21
C GLY A 30 -3.35 -13.15 -4.99
N ASP A 31 -3.19 -13.33 -6.30
CA ASP A 31 -2.86 -12.28 -7.27
C ASP A 31 -3.92 -11.17 -7.22
N SER A 32 -3.89 -10.36 -6.17
CA SER A 32 -4.65 -9.14 -6.10
C SER A 32 -3.98 -8.16 -7.04
N ALA A 33 -4.72 -7.65 -8.01
CA ALA A 33 -4.23 -6.59 -8.90
C ALA A 33 -3.87 -5.30 -8.14
N LEU A 34 -4.20 -5.19 -6.84
CA LEU A 34 -3.82 -4.05 -6.02
C LEU A 34 -2.36 -4.19 -5.55
N PRO A 35 -1.51 -3.14 -5.69
CA PRO A 35 -0.17 -3.16 -5.15
C PRO A 35 -0.18 -3.40 -3.63
N PRO A 36 0.89 -4.01 -3.07
CA PRO A 36 0.99 -4.22 -1.64
C PRO A 36 0.97 -2.89 -0.89
N VAL A 37 0.26 -2.86 0.25
CA VAL A 37 0.29 -1.73 1.17
C VAL A 37 1.66 -1.65 1.83
N GLN A 38 2.30 -0.49 1.69
CA GLN A 38 3.55 -0.12 2.32
C GLN A 38 3.29 0.80 3.53
N LYS A 39 4.30 0.97 4.37
CA LYS A 39 4.22 1.82 5.56
C LYS A 39 5.46 2.70 5.65
N SER A 40 5.25 4.00 5.85
CA SER A 40 6.29 4.98 6.12
C SER A 40 5.91 5.72 7.40
N GLY A 41 6.70 5.55 8.46
CA GLY A 41 6.32 6.01 9.80
C GLY A 41 4.99 5.41 10.26
N ALA A 42 4.01 6.28 10.53
CA ALA A 42 2.66 5.89 10.94
C ALA A 42 1.66 5.79 9.76
N VAL A 43 2.06 6.20 8.56
CA VAL A 43 1.18 6.28 7.39
C VAL A 43 1.31 5.01 6.56
N GLU A 44 0.19 4.32 6.36
CA GLU A 44 0.07 3.29 5.34
C GLU A 44 -0.20 3.94 3.98
N TYR A 45 0.44 3.46 2.93
CA TYR A 45 0.25 3.94 1.58
C TYR A 45 0.40 2.79 0.58
N LEU A 46 -0.10 2.99 -0.64
CA LEU A 46 0.23 2.12 -1.77
C LEU A 46 0.44 2.97 -3.02
N SER A 47 1.24 2.49 -3.95
CA SER A 47 1.56 3.19 -5.18
C SER A 47 1.65 2.21 -6.35
N GLY A 48 1.17 2.65 -7.52
CA GLY A 48 1.23 1.86 -8.75
C GLY A 48 0.25 2.37 -9.80
N GLY A 49 -0.27 1.44 -10.58
CA GLY A 49 -1.27 1.61 -11.63
C GLY A 49 -0.68 1.82 -13.02
N ILE A 50 0.48 1.19 -13.29
CA ILE A 50 1.06 1.15 -14.65
C ILE A 50 0.22 0.23 -15.55
N GLY A 51 -0.21 -0.92 -15.01
CA GLY A 51 -1.09 -1.85 -15.70
C GLY A 51 -2.56 -1.44 -15.66
N LEU A 52 -3.35 -1.88 -16.64
CA LEU A 52 -4.80 -1.59 -16.69
C LEU A 52 -5.52 -2.15 -15.46
N ASP A 53 -5.27 -3.42 -15.12
CA ASP A 53 -5.89 -4.10 -13.97
C ASP A 53 -5.51 -3.43 -12.66
N GLU A 54 -4.23 -3.13 -12.49
CA GLU A 54 -3.70 -2.44 -11.32
C GLU A 54 -4.31 -1.04 -11.18
N SER A 55 -4.36 -0.26 -12.26
CA SER A 55 -4.97 1.07 -12.24
C SER A 55 -6.46 1.00 -11.90
N THR A 56 -7.16 -0.04 -12.36
CA THR A 56 -8.59 -0.25 -12.10
C THR A 56 -8.82 -0.63 -10.64
N ALA A 57 -7.99 -1.52 -10.10
CA ALA A 57 -8.00 -1.92 -8.71
C ALA A 57 -7.72 -0.73 -7.78
N ILE A 58 -6.70 0.09 -8.08
CA ILE A 58 -6.37 1.29 -7.30
C ILE A 58 -7.52 2.31 -7.37
N LYS A 59 -8.10 2.55 -8.54
CA LYS A 59 -9.26 3.46 -8.68
C LYS A 59 -10.44 2.99 -7.85
N SER A 60 -10.74 1.69 -7.84
CA SER A 60 -11.79 1.12 -7.00
C SER A 60 -11.47 1.28 -5.50
N ALA A 61 -10.24 0.95 -5.10
CA ALA A 61 -9.77 1.08 -3.73
C ALA A 61 -9.83 2.53 -3.24
N SER A 62 -9.52 3.52 -4.09
CA SER A 62 -9.39 4.94 -3.74
C SER A 62 -10.55 5.51 -2.94
N ARG A 63 -11.78 5.01 -3.13
CA ARG A 63 -12.98 5.42 -2.39
C ARG A 63 -12.89 5.18 -0.88
N HIS A 64 -12.10 4.19 -0.48
CA HIS A 64 -11.91 3.79 0.92
C HIS A 64 -10.64 4.38 1.54
N TRP A 65 -9.88 5.17 0.77
CA TRP A 65 -8.63 5.77 1.21
C TRP A 65 -8.85 7.28 1.45
N PRO A 66 -8.41 7.84 2.58
CA PRO A 66 -8.57 9.25 2.91
C PRO A 66 -7.92 10.21 1.90
N LEU A 67 -6.83 9.80 1.25
CA LEU A 67 -6.14 10.56 0.21
C LEU A 67 -5.85 9.68 -1.01
N SER A 68 -6.16 10.19 -2.19
CA SER A 68 -5.79 9.64 -3.50
C SER A 68 -5.07 10.70 -4.33
N LEU A 69 -3.90 10.35 -4.82
CA LEU A 69 -3.08 11.19 -5.68
C LEU A 69 -3.00 10.61 -7.09
N VAL A 70 -2.97 11.50 -8.08
CA VAL A 70 -2.70 11.15 -9.47
C VAL A 70 -1.58 12.02 -10.01
N PHE A 71 -0.60 11.40 -10.63
CA PHE A 71 0.58 12.07 -11.19
C PHE A 71 0.55 12.02 -12.72
N SER A 72 0.73 13.17 -13.35
CA SER A 72 0.79 13.26 -14.80
C SER A 72 1.60 14.45 -15.31
N VAL A 73 2.05 14.39 -16.55
CA VAL A 73 2.72 15.48 -17.27
C VAL A 73 1.81 15.96 -18.38
N GLN A 74 1.67 17.28 -18.56
CA GLN A 74 0.98 17.81 -19.72
C GLN A 74 1.66 17.32 -21.01
N ALA A 75 0.88 16.91 -21.99
CA ALA A 75 1.39 16.59 -23.32
C ALA A 75 0.46 17.17 -24.39
N ALA A 76 0.93 17.23 -25.63
CA ALA A 76 0.15 17.73 -26.77
C ALA A 76 -1.02 16.77 -27.07
N GLY A 77 -2.13 16.95 -26.38
CA GLY A 77 -3.36 16.17 -26.53
C GLY A 77 -3.98 15.79 -25.18
N LYS A 78 -3.34 14.87 -24.45
CA LYS A 78 -3.81 14.38 -23.15
C LYS A 78 -2.65 14.28 -22.17
N ALA A 79 -2.89 14.55 -20.89
CA ALA A 79 -1.89 14.37 -19.86
C ALA A 79 -1.38 12.91 -19.84
N GLU A 80 -0.06 12.76 -19.81
CA GLU A 80 0.65 11.49 -19.75
C GLU A 80 0.87 11.10 -18.29
N PHE A 81 0.61 9.85 -17.94
CA PHE A 81 0.81 9.36 -16.58
C PHE A 81 2.29 9.34 -16.20
N ALA A 82 2.59 9.74 -14.96
CA ALA A 82 3.97 9.85 -14.46
C ALA A 82 4.27 8.83 -13.37
N SER A 83 5.50 8.33 -13.33
CA SER A 83 6.10 7.54 -12.24
C SER A 83 7.33 8.26 -11.68
N ASP A 84 8.01 7.65 -10.70
CA ASP A 84 9.26 8.15 -10.12
C ASP A 84 9.12 9.53 -9.46
N VAL A 85 7.91 9.83 -9.00
CA VAL A 85 7.60 11.06 -8.27
C VAL A 85 8.06 10.89 -6.84
N LYS A 86 9.05 11.68 -6.41
CA LYS A 86 9.40 11.79 -5.00
C LYS A 86 8.30 12.58 -4.29
N LEU A 87 7.59 11.94 -3.38
CA LEU A 87 6.51 12.53 -2.64
C LEU A 87 6.90 12.66 -1.17
N GLU A 88 6.75 13.88 -0.67
CA GLU A 88 6.79 14.19 0.75
C GLU A 88 5.45 14.84 1.15
N ILE A 89 4.82 14.30 2.19
CA ILE A 89 3.62 14.87 2.79
C ILE A 89 4.00 15.41 4.16
N ARG A 90 3.68 16.67 4.42
CA ARG A 90 3.88 17.32 5.72
C ARG A 90 2.56 17.67 6.37
N ASP A 91 2.51 17.55 7.69
CA ASP A 91 1.37 17.98 8.48
C ASP A 91 1.25 19.52 8.56
N ALA A 92 0.20 20.00 9.24
CA ALA A 92 -0.01 21.44 9.44
C ALA A 92 1.12 22.15 10.22
N LYS A 93 1.97 21.40 10.94
CA LYS A 93 3.13 21.91 11.67
C LYS A 93 4.41 21.88 10.82
N GLY A 94 4.34 21.36 9.59
CA GLY A 94 5.47 21.22 8.68
C GLY A 94 6.31 19.96 8.88
N ALA A 95 5.89 19.05 9.77
CA ALA A 95 6.61 17.81 10.02
C ALA A 95 6.33 16.79 8.90
N PRO A 96 7.34 16.12 8.32
CA PRO A 96 7.12 15.07 7.33
C PRO A 96 6.42 13.87 7.99
N VAL A 97 5.30 13.45 7.42
CA VAL A 97 4.50 12.30 7.90
C VAL A 97 4.53 11.13 6.92
N LEU A 98 4.84 11.38 5.65
CA LEU A 98 5.07 10.36 4.62
C LEU A 98 6.17 10.87 3.69
N GLU A 99 7.20 10.06 3.52
CA GLU A 99 8.23 10.23 2.49
C GLU A 99 8.31 8.92 1.70
N THR A 100 8.16 9.01 0.37
CA THR A 100 8.21 7.86 -0.54
C THR A 100 8.49 8.29 -1.97
N THR A 101 8.80 7.33 -2.83
CA THR A 101 8.79 7.50 -4.29
C THR A 101 7.61 6.73 -4.87
N ALA A 102 6.77 7.40 -5.65
CA ALA A 102 5.65 6.76 -6.32
C ALA A 102 6.15 5.92 -7.51
N SER A 103 5.92 4.62 -7.45
CA SER A 103 6.22 3.64 -8.50
C SER A 103 5.33 3.76 -9.75
N GLY A 104 4.26 4.54 -9.69
CA GLY A 104 3.31 4.68 -10.80
C GLY A 104 2.43 5.93 -10.65
N PRO A 105 1.46 6.10 -11.55
CA PRO A 105 0.65 7.32 -11.61
C PRO A 105 -0.33 7.51 -10.47
N PHE A 106 -0.56 6.50 -9.65
CA PHE A 106 -1.49 6.58 -8.53
C PHE A 106 -0.79 6.29 -7.22
N LEU A 107 -1.12 7.06 -6.19
CA LEU A 107 -0.75 6.79 -4.81
C LEU A 107 -1.96 7.00 -3.91
N LEU A 108 -2.22 6.05 -3.01
CA LEU A 108 -3.24 6.18 -1.96
C LEU A 108 -2.53 6.26 -0.61
N ALA A 109 -3.02 7.11 0.29
CA ALA A 109 -2.44 7.25 1.63
C ALA A 109 -3.54 7.30 2.71
N LYS A 110 -3.34 6.54 3.79
CA LYS A 110 -4.17 6.59 5.00
C LYS A 110 -3.66 7.68 5.93
N LEU A 111 -4.01 8.91 5.61
CA LEU A 111 -3.77 10.06 6.48
C LEU A 111 -4.94 10.24 7.45
N PRO A 112 -4.67 10.54 8.74
CA PRO A 112 -5.68 11.03 9.64
C PRO A 112 -6.37 12.30 9.09
N PRO A 113 -7.58 12.64 9.56
CA PRO A 113 -8.21 13.92 9.24
C PRO A 113 -7.30 15.09 9.66
N GLY A 114 -7.08 16.04 8.76
CA GLY A 114 -6.14 17.13 8.98
C GLY A 114 -5.83 17.95 7.72
N SER A 115 -4.96 18.94 7.88
CA SER A 115 -4.42 19.73 6.77
C SER A 115 -2.98 19.32 6.50
N TYR A 116 -2.66 19.17 5.22
CA TYR A 116 -1.37 18.68 4.76
C TYR A 116 -0.84 19.50 3.59
N SER A 117 0.49 19.59 3.47
CA SER A 117 1.15 20.00 2.23
C SER A 117 1.78 18.80 1.55
N LEU A 118 1.57 18.73 0.23
CA LEU A 118 2.10 17.71 -0.66
C LEU A 118 3.24 18.35 -1.44
N HIS A 119 4.44 17.82 -1.31
CA HIS A 119 5.63 18.20 -2.05
C HIS A 119 5.98 17.06 -2.99
N ALA A 120 5.60 17.18 -4.26
CA ALA A 120 5.82 16.16 -5.27
C ALA A 120 6.89 16.63 -6.25
N THR A 121 7.99 15.89 -6.38
CA THR A 121 9.10 16.22 -7.27
C THR A 121 9.23 15.18 -8.37
N LEU A 122 9.20 15.64 -9.62
CA LEU A 122 9.44 14.82 -10.81
C LEU A 122 10.57 15.46 -11.62
N ALA A 123 11.62 14.70 -11.94
CA ALA A 123 12.79 15.19 -12.71
C ALA A 123 13.34 16.54 -12.21
N GLY A 124 13.43 16.72 -10.88
CA GLY A 124 13.91 17.95 -10.25
C GLY A 124 12.91 19.11 -10.20
N LYS A 125 11.71 18.98 -10.79
CA LYS A 125 10.65 19.98 -10.70
C LYS A 125 9.68 19.66 -9.56
N LEU A 126 9.64 20.53 -8.56
CA LEU A 126 8.74 20.45 -7.42
C LEU A 126 7.37 21.06 -7.75
N LEU A 127 6.31 20.35 -7.37
CA LEU A 127 4.94 20.85 -7.27
C LEU A 127 4.49 20.78 -5.82
N GLU A 128 3.93 21.90 -5.35
CA GLU A 128 3.34 22.00 -4.03
C GLU A 128 1.82 22.13 -4.10
N ARG A 129 1.13 21.33 -3.28
CA ARG A 129 -0.32 21.40 -3.13
C ARG A 129 -0.72 21.27 -1.67
N LYS A 130 -1.68 22.10 -1.24
CA LYS A 130 -2.33 21.94 0.06
C LYS A 130 -3.57 21.07 -0.11
N VAL A 131 -3.76 20.14 0.81
CA VAL A 131 -4.94 19.26 0.84
C VAL A 131 -5.52 19.19 2.24
N GLN A 132 -6.84 19.12 2.32
CA GLN A 132 -7.54 18.87 3.57
C GLN A 132 -8.18 17.49 3.51
N VAL A 133 -7.78 16.61 4.43
CA VAL A 133 -8.37 15.29 4.61
C VAL A 133 -9.46 15.42 5.66
N LYS A 134 -10.69 15.03 5.31
CA LYS A 134 -11.86 15.08 6.20
C LYS A 134 -12.23 13.67 6.65
N ALA A 135 -12.71 13.53 7.88
CA ALA A 135 -13.19 12.25 8.39
C ALA A 135 -14.32 11.71 7.50
N GLY A 136 -14.25 10.43 7.13
CA GLY A 136 -15.27 9.75 6.33
C GLY A 136 -15.33 10.19 4.85
N SER A 137 -14.35 10.96 4.36
CA SER A 137 -14.30 11.41 2.97
C SER A 137 -12.93 11.12 2.35
N SER A 138 -12.91 10.84 1.05
CA SER A 138 -11.69 10.68 0.27
C SER A 138 -11.37 11.99 -0.45
N ALA A 139 -10.19 12.55 -0.18
CA ALA A 139 -9.65 13.67 -0.92
C ALA A 139 -8.89 13.17 -2.15
N ARG A 140 -9.20 13.72 -3.32
CA ARG A 140 -8.47 13.44 -4.56
C ARG A 140 -7.67 14.67 -5.00
N VAL A 141 -6.40 14.47 -5.31
CA VAL A 141 -5.52 15.54 -5.83
C VAL A 141 -4.81 15.06 -7.09
N GLU A 142 -4.83 15.91 -8.12
CA GLU A 142 -4.12 15.67 -9.37
C GLU A 142 -2.93 16.63 -9.45
N LEU A 143 -1.74 16.05 -9.61
CA LEU A 143 -0.47 16.76 -9.71
C LEU A 143 0.00 16.65 -11.15
N VAL A 144 -0.15 17.76 -11.87
CA VAL A 144 0.12 17.82 -13.32
C VAL A 144 1.33 18.73 -13.58
N TRP A 145 2.44 18.17 -14.00
CA TRP A 145 3.64 18.93 -14.38
C TRP A 145 3.52 19.53 -15.78
N PRO A 146 4.23 20.64 -16.07
CA PRO A 146 4.31 21.19 -17.42
C PRO A 146 4.91 20.19 -18.42
N ALA A 147 4.59 20.37 -19.70
CA ALA A 147 5.07 19.50 -20.77
C ALA A 147 6.60 19.43 -20.81
N GLY A 148 7.12 18.23 -21.09
CA GLY A 148 8.56 17.97 -21.16
C GLY A 148 9.25 17.74 -19.81
N THR A 149 8.51 17.66 -18.70
CA THR A 149 9.12 17.41 -17.37
C THR A 149 9.73 16.01 -17.25
N ASN A 150 9.08 14.99 -17.79
CA ASN A 150 9.56 13.61 -17.79
C ASN A 150 10.51 13.29 -18.96
N GLN A 151 10.63 14.18 -19.94
CA GLN A 151 11.56 14.04 -21.06
C GLN A 151 12.86 14.75 -20.67
N GLY A 152 13.71 14.05 -19.91
CA GLY A 152 15.03 14.57 -19.53
C GLY A 152 15.77 15.07 -20.77
N ARG A 153 15.78 16.39 -20.99
CA ARG A 153 16.65 17.00 -21.98
C ARG A 153 17.90 17.46 -21.26
N PRO A 154 19.09 16.95 -21.59
CA PRO A 154 20.36 17.54 -21.17
C PRO A 154 20.50 18.98 -21.70
#